data_AF-A0A971AQY4-F1
#
_entry.id   AF-A0A971AQY4-F1
#
_cell.length_a   1.000
_cell.length_b   1.000
_cell.length_c   1.000
_cell.angle_alpha   90.00
_cell.angle_beta   90.00
_cell.angle_gamma   90.00
#
_symmetry.space_group_name_H-M   'P 1'
#
loop_
_entity.id
_entity.type
_entity.pdbx_description
1 polymer ?
#
loop_
_entity_poly.entity_id
_entity_poly.type
_entity_poly.pdbx_seq_one_letter_code
_entity_poly.pdbx_strand_id
1 'polypeptide(L)'
;TVLRAIITGAPYPAALYNSILLRIKAEKQISYCKASIIKAYLSRNKEGFKEVLTMALNEQSDNPAYILGRLFAVLEKAQEDANPGINTTIKDRYFTSACATPATVFPVLLRLAQHHISKSEYGSVSNKRIAQLLDKLDIANNPFPANLSLEQQGVFILGYYHQRNALFPKSN
;
A
#
# COMPACT_ATOMS: atom_id res chain seq x y z
N THR A 1 -0.03 -28.12 4.96
CA THR A 1 1.31 -27.54 4.76
C THR A 1 1.32 -26.75 3.45
N VAL A 2 2.25 -25.81 3.26
CA VAL A 2 2.34 -24.99 2.03
C VAL A 2 2.58 -25.87 0.80
N LEU A 3 3.48 -26.87 0.90
CA LEU A 3 3.77 -27.81 -0.19
C LEU A 3 2.52 -28.57 -0.65
N ARG A 4 1.69 -29.05 0.29
CA ARG A 4 0.42 -29.71 -0.04
C ARG A 4 -0.51 -28.77 -0.81
N ALA A 5 -0.66 -27.52 -0.36
CA ALA A 5 -1.51 -26.53 -1.04
C ALA A 5 -1.05 -26.23 -2.47
N ILE A 6 0.26 -26.25 -2.72
CA ILE A 6 0.82 -26.09 -4.07
C ILE A 6 0.44 -27.29 -4.95
N ILE A 7 0.66 -28.51 -4.46
CA ILE A 7 0.45 -29.74 -5.23
C ILE A 7 -1.04 -30.02 -5.45
N THR A 8 -1.89 -29.81 -4.44
CA THR A 8 -3.31 -30.19 -4.49
C THR A 8 -4.24 -29.06 -4.91
N GLY A 9 -3.71 -27.87 -5.22
CA GLY A 9 -4.52 -26.68 -5.51
C GLY A 9 -5.36 -26.16 -4.32
N ALA A 10 -5.15 -26.71 -3.11
CA ALA A 10 -5.93 -26.34 -1.92
C ALA A 10 -5.60 -24.91 -1.44
N PRO A 11 -6.46 -24.31 -0.60
CA PRO A 11 -6.22 -23.00 0.00
C PRO A 11 -4.87 -22.94 0.73
N TYR A 12 -4.19 -21.80 0.62
CA TYR A 12 -2.92 -21.59 1.32
C TYR A 12 -3.15 -21.47 2.84
N PRO A 13 -2.23 -21.96 3.69
CA PRO A 13 -2.38 -21.84 5.14
C PRO A 13 -2.38 -20.38 5.59
N ALA A 14 -3.32 -19.99 6.46
CA ALA A 14 -3.36 -18.64 7.06
C ALA A 14 -2.08 -18.30 7.84
N ALA A 15 -1.42 -19.31 8.43
CA ALA A 15 -0.14 -19.13 9.10
C ALA A 15 0.94 -18.54 8.19
N LEU A 16 1.03 -18.98 6.92
CA LEU A 16 1.99 -18.45 5.95
C LEU A 16 1.74 -16.94 5.73
N TYR A 17 0.49 -16.57 5.53
CA TYR A 17 0.08 -15.19 5.31
C TYR A 17 0.44 -14.29 6.50
N ASN A 18 0.07 -14.72 7.70
CA ASN A 18 0.34 -13.99 8.93
C ASN A 18 1.85 -13.82 9.17
N SER A 19 2.65 -14.87 8.95
CA SER A 19 4.11 -14.78 9.07
C SER A 19 4.72 -13.76 8.10
N ILE A 20 4.22 -13.69 6.86
CA ILE A 20 4.68 -12.69 5.88
C ILE A 20 4.28 -11.28 6.30
N LEU A 21 3.04 -11.07 6.75
CA LEU A 21 2.60 -9.75 7.23
C LEU A 21 3.43 -9.27 8.44
N LEU A 22 3.70 -10.14 9.41
CA LEU A 22 4.54 -9.83 10.56
C LEU A 22 5.97 -9.47 10.12
N ARG A 23 6.52 -10.21 9.16
CA ARG A 23 7.86 -9.95 8.64
C ARG A 23 7.95 -8.63 7.88
N ILE A 24 6.91 -8.25 7.13
CA ILE A 24 6.84 -6.93 6.49
C ILE A 24 6.77 -5.82 7.53
N LYS A 25 5.97 -5.98 8.59
CA LYS A 25 5.87 -4.99 9.66
C LYS A 25 7.19 -4.81 10.43
N ALA A 26 7.94 -5.90 10.63
CA ALA A 26 9.23 -5.88 11.30
C ALA A 26 10.34 -5.29 10.42
N GLU A 27 10.47 -5.77 9.17
CA GLU A 27 11.58 -5.38 8.28
C GLU A 27 11.28 -4.09 7.50
N LYS A 28 10.01 -3.67 7.41
CA LYS A 28 9.53 -2.51 6.64
C LYS A 28 9.94 -2.55 5.16
N GLN A 29 10.30 -3.73 4.66
CA GLN A 29 10.66 -3.96 3.27
C GLN A 29 9.73 -4.97 2.61
N ILE A 30 9.23 -4.60 1.44
CA ILE A 30 8.32 -5.43 0.64
C ILE A 30 9.07 -5.87 -0.61
N SER A 31 9.56 -7.11 -0.59
CA SER A 31 10.19 -7.72 -1.75
C SER A 31 9.14 -8.32 -2.68
N TYR A 32 9.53 -8.54 -3.94
CA TYR A 32 8.70 -9.20 -4.95
C TYR A 32 8.13 -10.55 -4.46
N CYS A 33 8.95 -11.36 -3.78
CA CYS A 33 8.52 -12.65 -3.24
C CYS A 33 7.43 -12.48 -2.18
N LYS A 34 7.57 -11.51 -1.26
CA LYS A 34 6.57 -11.25 -0.22
C LYS A 34 5.24 -10.77 -0.82
N ALA A 35 5.31 -9.85 -1.78
CA ALA A 35 4.13 -9.38 -2.50
C ALA A 35 3.44 -10.54 -3.25
N SER A 36 4.21 -11.39 -3.92
CA SER A 36 3.71 -12.57 -4.62
C SER A 36 3.00 -13.56 -3.69
N ILE A 37 3.52 -13.79 -2.48
CA ILE A 37 2.89 -14.68 -1.49
C ILE A 37 1.56 -14.10 -0.99
N ILE A 38 1.52 -12.79 -0.68
CA ILE A 38 0.28 -12.11 -0.27
C ILE A 38 -0.78 -12.24 -1.36
N LYS A 39 -0.40 -11.97 -2.62
CA LYS A 39 -1.27 -12.13 -3.77
C LYS A 39 -1.77 -13.56 -3.94
N ALA A 40 -0.89 -14.55 -3.85
CA ALA A 40 -1.24 -15.96 -3.99
C ALA A 40 -2.25 -16.41 -2.92
N TYR A 41 -2.07 -15.94 -1.68
CA TYR A 41 -3.02 -16.19 -0.60
C TYR A 41 -4.37 -15.53 -0.89
N LEU A 42 -4.39 -14.22 -1.19
CA LEU A 42 -5.63 -13.49 -1.47
C LEU A 42 -6.40 -14.09 -2.66
N SER A 43 -5.68 -14.49 -3.72
CA SER A 43 -6.29 -15.09 -4.91
C SER A 43 -6.93 -16.45 -4.66
N ARG A 44 -6.38 -17.26 -3.76
CA ARG A 44 -6.80 -18.67 -3.58
C ARG A 44 -7.76 -18.86 -2.41
N ASN A 45 -7.70 -17.98 -1.41
CA ASN A 45 -8.46 -18.13 -0.17
C ASN A 45 -9.65 -17.17 -0.07
N LYS A 46 -9.71 -16.12 -0.88
CA LYS A 46 -10.73 -15.07 -0.77
C LYS A 46 -11.23 -14.66 -2.15
N GLU A 47 -12.54 -14.74 -2.33
CA GLU A 47 -13.19 -14.12 -3.49
C GLU A 47 -13.37 -12.61 -3.23
N GLY A 48 -13.25 -11.79 -4.27
CA GLY A 48 -13.53 -10.35 -4.19
C GLY A 48 -12.34 -9.39 -4.37
N PHE A 49 -11.09 -9.86 -4.30
CA PHE A 49 -9.91 -8.98 -4.49
C PHE A 49 -9.35 -8.99 -5.91
N LYS A 50 -10.11 -9.44 -6.91
CA LYS A 50 -9.62 -9.69 -8.28
C LYS A 50 -8.94 -8.48 -8.92
N GLU A 51 -9.45 -7.28 -8.65
CA GLU A 51 -8.89 -6.01 -9.12
C GLU A 51 -7.46 -5.72 -8.60
N VAL A 52 -7.08 -6.30 -7.45
CA VAL A 52 -5.77 -6.11 -6.81
C VAL A 52 -4.76 -7.18 -7.25
N LEU A 53 -5.23 -8.24 -7.91
CA LEU A 53 -4.42 -9.40 -8.31
C LEU A 53 -3.71 -9.20 -9.65
N THR A 54 -3.54 -7.98 -10.15
CA THR A 54 -2.65 -7.72 -11.30
C THR A 54 -1.18 -7.80 -10.86
N MET A 55 -0.25 -7.98 -11.80
CA MET A 55 1.20 -7.86 -11.51
C MET A 55 1.68 -6.40 -11.58
N ALA A 56 0.92 -5.56 -12.28
CA ALA A 56 1.18 -4.13 -12.43
C ALA A 56 0.19 -3.29 -11.60
N LEU A 57 0.48 -2.00 -11.49
CA LEU A 57 -0.41 -1.01 -10.90
C LEU A 57 -1.76 -1.03 -11.63
N ASN A 58 -2.84 -1.28 -10.88
CA ASN A 58 -4.19 -1.13 -11.39
C ASN A 58 -4.77 0.22 -10.94
N GLU A 59 -4.70 1.23 -11.81
CA GLU A 59 -5.18 2.56 -11.48
C GLU A 59 -6.69 2.64 -11.33
N GLN A 60 -7.41 1.71 -11.96
CA GLN A 60 -8.87 1.64 -12.01
C GLN A 60 -9.49 0.92 -10.82
N SER A 61 -8.69 0.32 -9.94
CA SER A 61 -9.23 -0.32 -8.74
C SER A 61 -9.94 0.71 -7.85
N ASP A 62 -11.10 0.31 -7.34
CA ASP A 62 -11.93 1.09 -6.42
C ASP A 62 -11.87 0.50 -4.99
N ASN A 63 -10.98 -0.47 -4.75
CA ASN A 63 -10.77 -1.04 -3.44
C ASN A 63 -10.17 0.00 -2.47
N PRO A 64 -10.85 0.36 -1.38
CA PRO A 64 -10.37 1.40 -0.47
C PRO A 64 -9.00 1.06 0.13
N ALA A 65 -8.76 -0.19 0.52
CA ALA A 65 -7.47 -0.60 1.09
C ALA A 65 -6.33 -0.49 0.07
N TYR A 66 -6.60 -0.82 -1.20
CA TYR A 66 -5.62 -0.72 -2.27
C TYR A 66 -5.28 0.73 -2.57
N ILE A 67 -6.30 1.59 -2.67
CA ILE A 67 -6.14 3.03 -2.90
C ILE A 67 -5.37 3.68 -1.74
N LEU A 68 -5.65 3.30 -0.49
CA LEU A 68 -4.90 3.77 0.67
C LEU A 68 -3.41 3.37 0.60
N GLY A 69 -3.11 2.16 0.15
CA GLY A 69 -1.74 1.72 -0.10
C GLY A 69 -1.03 2.57 -1.16
N ARG A 70 -1.72 2.85 -2.26
CA ARG A 70 -1.22 3.74 -3.34
C ARG A 70 -1.00 5.16 -2.82
N LEU A 71 -1.95 5.70 -2.07
CA LEU A 71 -1.86 7.03 -1.47
C LEU A 71 -0.64 7.13 -0.55
N PHE A 72 -0.40 6.13 0.29
CA PHE A 72 0.79 6.09 1.15
C PHE A 72 2.09 6.18 0.34
N ALA A 73 2.19 5.46 -0.78
CA ALA A 73 3.38 5.51 -1.64
C ALA A 73 3.59 6.89 -2.29
N VAL A 74 2.50 7.57 -2.70
CA VAL A 74 2.57 8.94 -3.25
C VAL A 74 2.99 9.94 -2.17
N LEU A 75 2.50 9.80 -0.94
CA LEU A 75 2.88 10.66 0.19
C LEU A 75 4.36 10.47 0.56
N GLU A 76 4.86 9.23 0.53
CA GLU A 76 6.28 8.94 0.74
C GLU A 76 7.13 9.60 -0.36
N LYS A 77 6.71 9.47 -1.63
CA LYS A 77 7.39 10.12 -2.76
C LYS A 77 7.42 11.64 -2.62
N ALA A 78 6.31 12.26 -2.21
CA ALA A 78 6.26 13.71 -1.98
C ALA A 78 7.25 14.16 -0.88
N GLN A 79 7.44 13.34 0.16
CA GLN A 79 8.42 13.60 1.20
C GLN A 79 9.86 13.47 0.68
N GLU A 80 10.16 12.42 -0.09
CA GLU A 80 11.48 12.18 -0.71
C GLU A 80 11.85 13.30 -1.69
N ASP A 81 10.90 13.76 -2.52
CA ASP A 81 11.10 14.84 -3.49
C ASP A 81 11.30 16.21 -2.84
N ALA A 82 10.70 16.43 -1.67
CA ALA A 82 10.87 17.67 -0.91
C ALA A 82 12.17 17.67 -0.07
N ASN A 83 12.72 16.50 0.26
CA ASN A 83 13.92 16.38 1.09
C ASN A 83 14.89 15.36 0.48
N PRO A 84 15.67 15.77 -0.56
CA PRO A 84 16.70 14.91 -1.13
C PRO A 84 17.69 14.43 -0.06
N GLY A 85 17.97 13.12 -0.02
CA GLY A 85 18.91 12.53 0.94
C GLY A 85 18.34 12.25 2.34
N ILE A 86 17.02 12.24 2.51
CA ILE A 86 16.39 11.88 3.79
C ILE A 86 16.70 10.43 4.21
N ASN A 87 17.09 10.24 5.47
CA ASN A 87 17.45 8.93 6.04
C ASN A 87 16.26 8.15 6.62
N THR A 88 15.12 8.80 6.83
CA THR A 88 13.95 8.20 7.46
C THR A 88 12.68 8.79 6.87
N THR A 89 11.83 7.94 6.31
CA THR A 89 10.58 8.37 5.66
C THR A 89 9.38 8.11 6.56
N ILE A 90 8.20 8.56 6.12
CA ILE A 90 6.93 8.23 6.75
C ILE A 90 6.68 6.72 6.80
N LYS A 91 7.28 5.94 5.90
CA LYS A 91 7.20 4.48 5.93
C LYS A 91 7.83 3.91 7.18
N ASP A 92 8.97 4.43 7.60
CA ASP A 92 9.67 3.94 8.79
C ASP A 92 8.85 4.12 10.06
N ARG A 93 8.06 5.20 10.12
CA ARG A 93 7.31 5.57 11.33
C ARG A 93 5.87 5.11 11.30
N TYR A 94 5.22 5.18 10.14
CA TYR A 94 3.77 5.09 10.02
C TYR A 94 3.29 3.90 9.20
N PHE A 95 4.14 3.12 8.52
CA PHE A 95 3.64 2.07 7.61
C PHE A 95 2.73 1.05 8.31
N THR A 96 3.16 0.53 9.45
CA THR A 96 2.37 -0.44 10.24
C THR A 96 1.08 0.17 10.80
N SER A 97 1.13 1.41 11.27
CA SER A 97 -0.05 2.09 11.80
C SER A 97 -1.01 2.52 10.70
N ALA A 98 -0.51 2.94 9.54
CA ALA A 98 -1.31 3.34 8.39
C ALA A 98 -2.06 2.15 7.78
N CYS A 99 -1.45 0.96 7.77
CA CYS A 99 -2.15 -0.24 7.32
C CYS A 99 -3.12 -0.78 8.37
N ALA A 100 -2.87 -0.59 9.67
CA ALA A 100 -3.76 -1.08 10.72
C ALA A 100 -4.95 -0.14 10.99
N THR A 101 -4.68 1.15 11.18
CA THR A 101 -5.63 2.20 11.57
C THR A 101 -5.54 3.41 10.63
N PRO A 102 -6.09 3.35 9.40
CA PRO A 102 -5.98 4.44 8.44
C PRO A 102 -6.55 5.77 8.94
N ALA A 103 -7.71 5.75 9.60
CA ALA A 103 -8.41 6.95 10.05
C ALA A 103 -7.60 7.88 10.96
N THR A 104 -6.72 7.32 11.79
CA THR A 104 -5.90 8.10 12.73
C THR A 104 -4.60 8.60 12.09
N VAL A 105 -4.10 7.91 11.07
CA VAL A 105 -2.77 8.16 10.50
C VAL A 105 -2.84 9.02 9.24
N PHE A 106 -3.77 8.75 8.32
CA PHE A 106 -3.85 9.48 7.04
C PHE A 106 -4.07 10.99 7.17
N PRO A 107 -4.91 11.50 8.10
CA PRO A 107 -5.04 12.95 8.30
C PRO A 107 -3.70 13.60 8.69
N VAL A 108 -2.90 12.92 9.52
CA VAL A 108 -1.57 13.40 9.92
C VAL A 108 -0.62 13.41 8.72
N LEU A 109 -0.60 12.33 7.93
CA LEU A 109 0.27 12.22 6.75
C LEU A 109 -0.09 13.24 5.67
N LEU A 110 -1.39 13.48 5.43
CA LEU A 110 -1.86 14.47 4.45
C LEU A 110 -1.40 15.88 4.85
N ARG A 111 -1.52 16.24 6.13
CA ARG A 111 -1.01 17.53 6.63
C ARG A 111 0.51 17.66 6.43
N LEU A 112 1.28 16.62 6.74
CA LEU A 112 2.73 16.61 6.50
C LEU A 112 3.06 16.77 5.02
N ALA A 113 2.35 16.06 4.14
CA ALA A 113 2.56 16.13 2.71
C ALA A 113 2.27 17.52 2.14
N GLN A 114 1.28 18.26 2.64
CA GLN A 114 1.05 19.64 2.20
C GLN A 114 2.27 20.55 2.43
N HIS A 115 2.95 20.40 3.58
CA HIS A 115 4.20 21.13 3.83
C HIS A 115 5.31 20.73 2.85
N HIS A 116 5.43 19.45 2.49
CA HIS A 116 6.40 18.98 1.51
C HIS A 116 6.10 19.48 0.09
N ILE A 117 4.83 19.42 -0.32
CA ILE A 117 4.34 19.88 -1.63
C ILE A 117 4.63 21.36 -1.82
N SER A 118 4.37 22.19 -0.81
CA SER A 118 4.62 23.63 -0.88
C SER A 118 6.10 24.01 -1.11
N LYS A 119 7.03 23.10 -0.81
CA LYS A 119 8.48 23.33 -0.87
C LYS A 119 9.16 22.61 -2.04
N SER A 120 8.45 21.76 -2.78
CA SER A 120 9.02 20.91 -3.83
C SER A 120 8.69 21.46 -5.21
N GLU A 121 9.68 21.49 -6.12
CA GLU A 121 9.46 21.80 -7.54
C GLU A 121 8.48 20.81 -8.20
N TYR A 122 8.43 19.57 -7.72
CA TYR A 122 7.50 18.53 -8.16
C TYR A 122 6.17 18.51 -7.37
N GLY A 123 5.95 19.49 -6.49
CA GLY A 123 4.78 19.57 -5.62
C GLY A 123 3.46 19.49 -6.37
N SER A 124 3.34 20.15 -7.53
CA SER A 124 2.13 20.13 -8.36
C SER A 124 1.76 18.71 -8.85
N VAL A 125 2.75 17.90 -9.23
CA VAL A 125 2.53 16.52 -9.71
C VAL A 125 2.06 15.64 -8.55
N SER A 126 2.72 15.74 -7.41
CA SER A 126 2.35 14.99 -6.20
C SER A 126 0.96 15.38 -5.70
N ASN A 127 0.63 16.68 -5.70
CA ASN A 127 -0.68 17.17 -5.31
C ASN A 127 -1.79 16.65 -6.21
N LYS A 128 -1.57 16.63 -7.54
CA LYS A 128 -2.53 16.06 -8.50
C LYS A 128 -2.78 14.58 -8.25
N ARG A 129 -1.73 13.80 -8.01
CA ARG A 129 -1.86 12.36 -7.71
C ARG A 129 -2.59 12.11 -6.38
N ILE A 130 -2.31 12.91 -5.35
CA ILE A 130 -3.01 12.83 -4.07
C ILE A 130 -4.49 13.13 -4.27
N ALA A 131 -4.83 14.24 -4.94
CA ALA A 131 -6.21 14.62 -5.21
C ALA A 131 -6.98 13.50 -5.93
N GLN A 132 -6.42 12.95 -7.02
CA GLN A 132 -7.03 11.83 -7.76
C GLN A 132 -7.33 10.60 -6.89
N LEU A 133 -6.46 10.27 -5.94
CA LEU A 133 -6.65 9.14 -5.04
C LEU A 133 -7.67 9.44 -3.94
N LEU A 134 -7.72 10.68 -3.45
CA LEU A 134 -8.72 11.12 -2.47
C LEU A 134 -10.12 11.18 -3.09
N ASP A 135 -10.22 11.62 -4.35
CA ASP A 135 -11.48 11.64 -5.11
C ASP A 135 -12.03 10.22 -5.29
N LYS A 136 -11.17 9.25 -5.60
CA LYS A 136 -11.54 7.82 -5.68
C LYS A 136 -12.01 7.23 -4.36
N LEU A 137 -11.51 7.74 -3.22
CA LEU A 137 -11.95 7.28 -1.91
C LEU A 137 -13.28 7.92 -1.48
N ASP A 138 -13.72 8.99 -2.15
CA ASP A 138 -14.91 9.77 -1.82
C ASP A 138 -15.02 10.06 -0.32
N ILE A 139 -13.95 10.61 0.26
CA ILE A 139 -13.80 10.76 1.73
C ILE A 139 -14.90 11.63 2.34
N ALA A 140 -15.51 12.51 1.54
CA ALA A 140 -16.63 13.34 1.95
C ALA A 140 -17.86 12.50 2.36
N ASN A 141 -18.12 11.39 1.66
CA ASN A 141 -19.24 10.50 1.95
C ASN A 141 -18.79 9.21 2.67
N ASN A 142 -17.52 8.82 2.52
CA ASN A 142 -16.95 7.59 3.05
C ASN A 142 -15.67 7.90 3.84
N PRO A 143 -15.77 8.17 5.16
CA PRO A 143 -14.60 8.51 5.96
C PRO A 143 -13.57 7.37 5.94
N PHE A 144 -12.31 7.73 6.20
CA PHE A 144 -11.25 6.73 6.29
C PHE A 144 -11.64 5.58 7.24
N PRO A 145 -11.38 4.32 6.86
CA PRO A 145 -11.73 3.18 7.69
C PRO A 145 -10.97 3.23 9.01
N ALA A 146 -11.68 2.99 10.13
CA ALA A 146 -11.09 2.99 11.46
C ALA A 146 -10.01 1.92 11.61
N ASN A 147 -10.26 0.73 11.06
CA ASN A 147 -9.35 -0.40 11.05
C ASN A 147 -9.44 -1.16 9.72
N LEU A 148 -8.34 -1.78 9.29
CA LEU A 148 -8.35 -2.74 8.17
C LEU A 148 -8.21 -4.18 8.70
N SER A 149 -8.97 -5.10 8.11
CA SER A 149 -8.79 -6.54 8.34
C SER A 149 -7.39 -7.00 7.91
N LEU A 150 -6.96 -8.19 8.32
CA LEU A 150 -5.65 -8.72 7.90
C LEU A 150 -5.56 -8.82 6.37
N GLU A 151 -6.61 -9.27 5.71
CA GLU A 151 -6.69 -9.33 4.24
C GLU A 151 -6.58 -7.96 3.60
N GLN A 152 -7.32 -6.98 4.12
CA GLN A 152 -7.26 -5.60 3.67
C GLN A 152 -5.87 -4.98 3.92
N GLN A 153 -5.18 -5.36 5.00
CA GLN A 153 -3.79 -4.98 5.23
C GLN A 153 -2.87 -5.55 4.14
N GLY A 154 -3.07 -6.79 3.68
CA GLY A 154 -2.34 -7.32 2.53
C GLY A 154 -2.65 -6.58 1.24
N VAL A 155 -3.91 -6.22 1.00
CA VAL A 155 -4.33 -5.41 -0.14
C VAL A 155 -3.66 -4.03 -0.14
N PHE A 156 -3.60 -3.38 1.03
CA PHE A 156 -2.86 -2.14 1.22
C PHE A 156 -1.37 -2.29 0.87
N ILE A 157 -0.74 -3.36 1.35
CA ILE A 157 0.68 -3.66 1.07
C ILE A 157 0.90 -3.84 -0.44
N LEU A 158 0.00 -4.52 -1.15
CA LEU A 158 0.06 -4.66 -2.61
C LEU A 158 -0.11 -3.32 -3.33
N GLY A 159 -1.05 -2.48 -2.89
CA GLY A 159 -1.25 -1.13 -3.44
C GLY A 159 -0.02 -0.25 -3.31
N TYR A 160 0.58 -0.26 -2.12
CA TYR A 160 1.85 0.43 -1.88
C TYR A 160 2.96 -0.10 -2.79
N TYR A 161 3.12 -1.43 -2.86
CA TYR A 161 4.17 -2.06 -3.66
C TYR A 161 4.05 -1.72 -5.16
N HIS A 162 2.85 -1.84 -5.73
CA HIS A 162 2.63 -1.54 -7.15
C HIS A 162 2.87 -0.05 -7.45
N GLN A 163 2.37 0.85 -6.59
CA GLN A 163 2.55 2.29 -6.79
C GLN A 163 4.03 2.69 -6.62
N ARG A 164 4.74 2.13 -5.64
CA ARG A 164 6.17 2.41 -5.43
C ARG A 164 7.01 1.95 -6.62
N ASN A 165 6.72 0.78 -7.20
CA ASN A 165 7.40 0.32 -8.40
C ASN A 165 7.10 1.21 -9.62
N ALA A 166 5.86 1.68 -9.78
CA ALA A 166 5.49 2.57 -10.87
C ALA A 166 6.14 3.96 -10.76
N LEU A 167 6.36 4.44 -9.53
CA LEU A 167 7.05 5.71 -9.27
C LEU A 167 8.57 5.63 -9.46
N PHE A 168 9.14 4.42 -9.34
CA PHE A 168 10.57 4.15 -9.44
C PHE A 168 10.81 2.98 -10.40
N PRO A 169 10.53 3.17 -11.70
CA PRO A 169 10.84 2.15 -12.69
C PRO A 169 12.35 1.89 -12.62
N LYS A 170 12.73 0.61 -12.45
CA LYS A 170 14.13 0.23 -12.66
C LYS A 170 14.44 0.50 -14.13
N SER A 171 15.45 1.32 -14.40
CA SER A 171 16.03 1.38 -15.75
C SER A 171 16.52 -0.03 -16.08
N ASN A 172 15.93 -0.63 -17.12
CA ASN A 172 16.47 -1.83 -17.76
C ASN A 172 17.68 -1.46 -18.60
#